data_AF-A0A180FR11-F1
#
_entry.id   AF-A0A180FR11-F1
#
_cell.length_a   1.000
_cell.length_b   1.000
_cell.length_c   1.000
_cell.angle_alpha   90.00
_cell.angle_beta   90.00
_cell.angle_gamma   90.00
#
_symmetry.space_group_name_H-M   'P 1'
#
loop_
_entity.id
_entity.type
_entity.pdbx_description
1 polymer ?
#
loop_
_entity_poly.entity_id
_entity_poly.type
_entity_poly.pdbx_seq_one_letter_code
_entity_poly.pdbx_strand_id
1 'polypeptide(L)'
;MKWTDAGGNSLSAENPYTFTAESDTAVQAWFTANLYEVRLSAANGRLRSGGGDYFYHTQARVEAEGDAGYRFVKWTDAEGKSVSDRNPYTFVVTGDAELKAVFEPLTGFETLSGVEAEAEVYYAEGILHLVNLAGYSISVSTMKGERVLQFMADRDDAGYAAALPAGIYVLNAARWKEKIVAKKFVIR
;
A
#
# COMPACT_ATOMS: atom_id res chain seq x y z
N MET A 1 -30.95 -13.14 26.16
CA MET A 1 -30.63 -14.11 27.22
C MET A 1 -31.92 -14.72 27.73
N LYS A 2 -31.92 -15.98 28.18
CA LYS A 2 -33.08 -16.62 28.86
C LYS A 2 -32.60 -17.67 29.87
N TRP A 3 -33.42 -17.99 30.85
CA TRP A 3 -33.21 -19.06 31.83
C TRP A 3 -34.19 -20.20 31.57
N THR A 4 -33.74 -21.44 31.67
CA THR A 4 -34.58 -22.65 31.53
C THR A 4 -34.38 -23.64 32.66
N ASP A 5 -35.35 -24.51 32.88
CA ASP A 5 -35.19 -25.68 33.76
C ASP A 5 -34.42 -26.81 33.06
N ALA A 6 -34.21 -27.93 33.77
CA ALA A 6 -33.58 -29.14 33.22
C ALA A 6 -34.36 -29.80 32.07
N GLY A 7 -35.67 -29.56 31.97
CA GLY A 7 -36.52 -30.02 30.87
C GLY A 7 -36.50 -29.10 29.65
N GLY A 8 -35.81 -27.96 29.73
CA GLY A 8 -35.75 -26.95 28.67
C GLY A 8 -36.92 -25.95 28.67
N ASN A 9 -37.80 -25.98 29.68
CA ASN A 9 -38.90 -25.02 29.79
C ASN A 9 -38.37 -23.64 30.17
N SER A 10 -38.92 -22.60 29.55
CA SER A 10 -38.53 -21.21 29.81
C SER A 10 -39.00 -20.76 31.20
N LEU A 11 -38.06 -20.33 32.03
CA LEU A 11 -38.31 -19.83 33.39
C LEU A 11 -38.38 -18.30 33.44
N SER A 12 -37.43 -17.60 32.81
CA SER A 12 -37.38 -16.14 32.77
C SER A 12 -36.51 -15.63 31.63
N ALA A 13 -36.74 -14.39 31.19
CA ALA A 13 -35.86 -13.65 30.27
C ALA A 13 -35.04 -12.56 30.98
N GLU A 14 -35.25 -12.35 32.28
CA GLU A 14 -34.58 -11.29 33.05
C GLU A 14 -33.19 -11.70 33.54
N ASN A 15 -32.31 -10.71 33.70
CA ASN A 15 -31.01 -10.88 34.34
C ASN A 15 -30.75 -9.66 35.26
N PRO A 16 -30.69 -9.84 36.59
CA PRO A 16 -30.71 -11.13 37.31
C PRO A 16 -32.10 -11.81 37.35
N TYR A 17 -32.12 -13.15 37.31
CA TYR A 17 -33.31 -13.95 37.60
C TYR A 17 -33.27 -14.39 39.07
N THR A 18 -34.29 -13.99 39.82
CA THR A 18 -34.42 -14.32 41.25
C THR A 18 -35.57 -15.28 41.44
N PHE A 19 -35.35 -16.35 42.20
CA PHE A 19 -36.39 -17.31 42.57
C PHE A 19 -36.13 -17.90 43.96
N THR A 20 -37.17 -18.45 44.58
CA THR A 20 -37.07 -19.18 45.86
C THR A 20 -36.77 -20.65 45.57
N ALA A 21 -35.66 -21.16 46.10
CA ALA A 21 -35.32 -22.58 45.99
C ALA A 21 -36.01 -23.39 47.10
N GLU A 22 -37.00 -24.21 46.74
CA GLU A 22 -37.74 -25.06 47.69
C GLU A 22 -37.26 -26.52 47.67
N SER A 23 -36.49 -26.90 46.65
CA SER A 23 -35.86 -28.22 46.48
C SER A 23 -34.70 -28.11 45.49
N ASP A 24 -33.98 -29.22 45.27
CA ASP A 24 -32.88 -29.28 44.31
C ASP A 24 -33.38 -28.88 42.90
N THR A 25 -32.95 -27.69 42.46
CA THR A 25 -33.39 -27.09 41.20
C THR A 25 -32.20 -26.89 40.28
N ALA A 26 -32.27 -27.44 39.07
CA ALA A 26 -31.30 -27.14 38.01
C ALA A 26 -31.84 -26.02 37.12
N VAL A 27 -31.06 -24.95 36.99
CA VAL A 27 -31.39 -23.79 36.15
C VAL A 27 -30.23 -23.58 35.16
N GLN A 28 -30.58 -23.40 33.89
CA GLN A 28 -29.60 -23.17 32.82
C GLN A 28 -29.78 -21.77 32.21
N ALA A 29 -28.67 -21.04 32.07
CA ALA A 29 -28.64 -19.75 31.41
C ALA A 29 -28.29 -19.91 29.92
N TRP A 30 -29.05 -19.24 29.06
CA TRP A 30 -28.82 -19.18 27.62
C TRP A 30 -28.43 -17.77 27.22
N PHE A 31 -27.23 -17.62 26.67
CA PHE A 31 -26.72 -16.35 26.15
C PHE A 31 -26.92 -16.30 24.65
N THR A 32 -27.37 -15.15 24.15
CA THR A 32 -27.33 -14.84 22.73
C THR A 32 -26.02 -14.13 22.48
N ALA A 33 -25.27 -14.58 21.48
CA ALA A 33 -24.03 -13.89 21.12
C ALA A 33 -24.39 -12.53 20.50
N ASN A 34 -23.78 -11.47 21.02
CA ASN A 34 -23.89 -10.15 20.39
C ASN A 34 -23.05 -10.18 19.12
N LEU A 35 -23.71 -10.00 17.98
CA LEU A 35 -23.07 -9.82 16.69
C LEU A 35 -23.05 -8.33 16.35
N TYR A 36 -21.94 -7.89 15.79
CA TYR A 36 -21.75 -6.52 15.30
C TYR A 36 -21.26 -6.57 13.88
N GLU A 37 -21.76 -5.64 13.06
CA GLU A 37 -21.46 -5.59 11.64
C GLU A 37 -20.22 -4.73 11.39
N VAL A 38 -19.25 -5.28 10.65
CA VAL A 38 -18.10 -4.55 10.13
C VAL A 38 -18.32 -4.29 8.64
N ARG A 39 -18.66 -3.04 8.31
CA ARG A 39 -18.84 -2.55 6.95
C ARG A 39 -17.55 -1.97 6.43
N LEU A 40 -17.11 -2.43 5.26
CA LEU A 40 -15.90 -1.98 4.62
C LEU A 40 -16.20 -1.33 3.27
N SER A 41 -15.48 -0.27 2.94
CA SER A 41 -15.51 0.35 1.61
C SER A 41 -14.11 0.69 1.12
N ALA A 42 -13.92 0.70 -0.20
CA ALA A 42 -12.67 1.07 -0.85
C ALA A 42 -12.98 1.81 -2.15
N ALA A 43 -12.19 2.84 -2.47
CA ALA A 43 -12.22 3.52 -3.75
C ALA A 43 -10.79 3.57 -4.32
N ASN A 44 -10.62 3.24 -5.60
CA ASN A 44 -9.31 3.04 -6.24
C ASN A 44 -8.51 1.85 -5.66
N GLY A 45 -9.23 0.81 -5.27
CA GLY A 45 -8.71 -0.42 -4.74
C GLY A 45 -9.83 -1.42 -4.45
N ARG A 46 -9.45 -2.59 -3.97
CA ARG A 46 -10.35 -3.69 -3.60
C ARG A 46 -10.14 -4.14 -2.16
N LEU A 47 -11.21 -4.63 -1.54
CA LEU A 47 -11.15 -5.30 -0.24
C LEU A 47 -10.74 -6.76 -0.43
N ARG A 48 -9.76 -7.22 0.33
CA ARG A 48 -9.31 -8.62 0.33
C ARG A 48 -10.02 -9.44 1.40
N SER A 49 -10.26 -8.86 2.57
CA SER A 49 -10.94 -9.54 3.68
C SER A 49 -11.44 -8.56 4.74
N GLY A 50 -12.27 -9.08 5.64
CA GLY A 50 -12.51 -8.48 6.95
C GLY A 50 -13.87 -7.84 7.17
N GLY A 51 -14.71 -7.74 6.14
CA GLY A 51 -16.11 -7.32 6.31
C GLY A 51 -17.00 -8.47 6.78
N GLY A 52 -18.15 -8.14 7.39
CA GLY A 52 -19.16 -9.10 7.84
C GLY A 52 -19.49 -8.98 9.32
N ASP A 53 -20.23 -9.96 9.83
CA ASP A 53 -20.65 -10.00 11.23
C ASP A 53 -19.61 -10.69 12.11
N TYR A 54 -19.30 -10.05 13.23
CA TYR A 54 -18.35 -10.55 14.23
C TYR A 54 -18.99 -10.65 15.59
N PHE A 55 -18.62 -11.68 16.34
CA PHE A 55 -19.01 -11.75 17.74
C PHE A 55 -18.31 -10.65 18.54
N TYR A 56 -19.04 -10.08 19.50
CA TYR A 56 -18.49 -9.13 20.45
C TYR A 56 -17.17 -9.65 21.05
N HIS A 57 -16.20 -8.74 21.13
CA HIS A 57 -14.87 -8.99 21.69
C HIS A 57 -13.99 -9.97 20.90
N THR A 58 -14.35 -10.31 19.66
CA THR A 58 -13.48 -11.03 18.71
C THR A 58 -12.65 -10.07 17.87
N GLN A 59 -11.62 -10.60 17.22
CA GLN A 59 -10.73 -9.82 16.35
C GLN A 59 -11.21 -9.86 14.90
N ALA A 60 -11.39 -8.68 14.30
CA ALA A 60 -11.59 -8.53 12.86
C ALA A 60 -10.25 -8.16 12.20
N ARG A 61 -9.87 -8.89 11.15
CA ARG A 61 -8.69 -8.58 10.32
C ARG A 61 -9.13 -8.10 8.95
N VAL A 62 -8.93 -6.81 8.70
CA VAL A 62 -9.30 -6.14 7.46
C VAL A 62 -8.08 -5.95 6.58
N GLU A 63 -8.24 -6.19 5.29
CA GLU A 63 -7.17 -6.09 4.31
C GLU A 63 -7.73 -5.49 3.01
N ALA A 64 -6.97 -4.58 2.42
CA ALA A 64 -7.30 -3.97 1.14
C ALA A 64 -6.07 -3.95 0.23
N GLU A 65 -6.29 -3.79 -1.07
CA GLU A 65 -5.24 -3.70 -2.07
C GLU A 65 -5.57 -2.58 -3.05
N GLY A 66 -4.57 -1.76 -3.39
CA GLY A 66 -4.76 -0.68 -4.35
C GLY A 66 -4.94 -1.23 -5.76
N ASP A 67 -5.73 -0.53 -6.57
CA ASP A 67 -5.77 -0.79 -8.00
C ASP A 67 -4.45 -0.37 -8.65
N ALA A 68 -4.24 -0.75 -9.91
CA ALA A 68 -3.04 -0.37 -10.64
C ALA A 68 -2.85 1.16 -10.63
N GLY A 69 -1.67 1.62 -10.22
CA GLY A 69 -1.38 3.04 -10.09
C GLY A 69 -1.87 3.68 -8.77
N TYR A 70 -2.27 2.89 -7.78
CA TYR A 70 -2.66 3.37 -6.45
C TYR A 70 -1.96 2.58 -5.33
N ARG A 71 -1.67 3.25 -4.21
CA ARG A 71 -1.17 2.60 -2.99
C ARG A 71 -2.08 2.87 -1.81
N PHE A 72 -2.17 1.90 -0.90
CA PHE A 72 -2.89 2.05 0.35
C PHE A 72 -2.21 3.10 1.24
N VAL A 73 -2.99 4.00 1.82
CA VAL A 73 -2.50 5.03 2.76
C VAL A 73 -2.93 4.70 4.19
N LYS A 74 -4.23 4.49 4.40
CA LYS A 74 -4.82 4.30 5.73
C LYS A 74 -6.26 3.80 5.68
N TRP A 75 -6.72 3.30 6.81
CA TRP A 75 -8.13 3.10 7.15
C TRP A 75 -8.67 4.32 7.87
N THR A 76 -9.88 4.74 7.52
CA THR A 76 -10.65 5.77 8.23
C THR A 76 -12.00 5.24 8.68
N ASP A 77 -12.61 5.88 9.68
CA ASP A 77 -14.03 5.66 10.01
C ASP A 77 -14.97 6.36 9.00
N ALA A 78 -16.28 6.29 9.24
CA ALA A 78 -17.32 6.92 8.42
C ALA A 78 -17.18 8.45 8.37
N GLU A 79 -16.69 9.07 9.44
CA GLU A 79 -16.43 10.51 9.54
C GLU A 79 -15.11 10.93 8.87
N GLY A 80 -14.33 9.96 8.36
CA GLY A 80 -13.06 10.21 7.67
C GLY A 80 -11.87 10.40 8.62
N LYS A 81 -12.03 10.14 9.92
CA LYS A 81 -10.94 10.16 10.88
C LYS A 81 -10.07 8.92 10.71
N SER A 82 -8.75 9.14 10.73
CA SER A 82 -7.77 8.05 10.63
C SER A 82 -7.85 7.11 11.82
N VAL A 83 -8.02 5.81 11.56
CA VAL A 83 -8.03 4.77 12.61
C VAL A 83 -6.77 3.89 12.57
N SER A 84 -6.18 3.67 11.39
CA SER A 84 -4.93 2.93 11.26
C SER A 84 -4.25 3.20 9.92
N ASP A 85 -2.92 3.24 9.90
CA ASP A 85 -2.08 3.24 8.69
C ASP A 85 -1.59 1.84 8.30
N ARG A 86 -1.94 0.81 9.07
CA ARG A 86 -1.53 -0.56 8.82
C ARG A 86 -2.47 -1.25 7.83
N ASN A 87 -1.89 -2.07 6.97
CA ASN A 87 -2.63 -2.96 6.10
C ASN A 87 -1.83 -4.26 5.93
N PRO A 88 -2.34 -5.40 6.40
CA PRO A 88 -3.65 -5.60 7.05
C PRO A 88 -3.76 -4.94 8.43
N TYR A 89 -4.99 -4.54 8.80
CA TYR A 89 -5.34 -3.95 10.10
C TYR A 89 -6.16 -4.95 10.93
N THR A 90 -5.87 -5.06 12.23
CA THR A 90 -6.60 -5.95 13.15
C THR A 90 -7.06 -5.18 14.36
N PHE A 91 -8.35 -5.29 14.70
CA PHE A 91 -8.95 -4.61 15.85
C PHE A 91 -9.99 -5.50 16.54
N VAL A 92 -10.32 -5.15 17.78
CA VAL A 92 -11.35 -5.84 18.58
C VAL A 92 -12.70 -5.22 18.28
N VAL A 93 -13.70 -6.05 17.96
CA VAL A 93 -15.06 -5.60 17.67
C VAL A 93 -15.82 -5.37 18.97
N THR A 94 -16.11 -4.11 19.29
CA THR A 94 -16.87 -3.70 20.47
C THR A 94 -18.24 -3.08 20.13
N GLY A 95 -18.54 -2.95 18.85
CA GLY A 95 -19.72 -2.30 18.30
C GLY A 95 -19.70 -2.39 16.76
N ASP A 96 -20.77 -1.94 16.10
CA ASP A 96 -20.77 -1.80 14.65
C ASP A 96 -19.66 -0.85 14.21
N ALA A 97 -19.00 -1.18 13.11
CA ALA A 97 -17.87 -0.43 12.60
C ALA A 97 -17.99 -0.22 11.10
N GLU A 98 -17.77 1.00 10.65
CA GLU A 98 -17.64 1.33 9.24
C GLU A 98 -16.23 1.83 8.97
N LEU A 99 -15.48 1.12 8.12
CA LEU A 99 -14.12 1.48 7.76
C LEU A 99 -13.98 1.68 6.25
N LYS A 100 -13.24 2.72 5.88
CA LYS A 100 -12.90 3.03 4.50
C LYS A 100 -11.40 2.91 4.28
N ALA A 101 -11.00 2.12 3.29
CA ALA A 101 -9.63 2.10 2.79
C ALA A 101 -9.40 3.34 1.90
N VAL A 102 -8.41 4.13 2.27
CA VAL A 102 -7.98 5.32 1.54
C VAL A 102 -6.73 4.99 0.75
N PHE A 103 -6.79 5.30 -0.54
CA PHE A 103 -5.70 5.12 -1.49
C PHE A 103 -5.31 6.46 -2.08
N GLU A 104 -4.05 6.57 -2.49
CA GLU A 104 -3.56 7.70 -3.26
C GLU A 104 -2.94 7.20 -4.57
N PRO A 105 -3.00 8.00 -5.65
CA PRO A 105 -2.30 7.68 -6.88
C PRO A 105 -0.80 7.54 -6.59
N LEU A 106 -0.21 6.53 -7.19
CA LEU A 106 1.22 6.49 -7.46
C LEU A 106 1.50 7.60 -8.48
N THR A 107 1.66 8.82 -7.97
CA THR A 107 2.33 9.88 -8.74
C THR A 107 3.75 9.37 -8.98
N GLY A 108 4.23 9.45 -10.23
CA GLY A 108 5.40 8.71 -10.73
C GLY A 108 6.76 9.02 -10.10
N PHE A 109 6.86 9.12 -8.78
CA PHE A 109 8.08 9.35 -7.99
C PHE A 109 8.15 8.56 -6.68
N GLU A 110 7.25 7.59 -6.42
CA GLU A 110 7.60 6.51 -5.49
C GLU A 110 8.22 5.35 -6.28
N THR A 111 9.54 5.44 -6.41
CA THR A 111 10.41 4.36 -6.86
C THR A 111 10.07 3.09 -6.08
N LEU A 112 9.60 2.07 -6.80
CA LEU A 112 9.69 0.69 -6.36
C LEU A 112 11.17 0.38 -6.11
N SER A 113 11.61 0.53 -4.86
CA SER A 113 12.85 -0.06 -4.37
C SER A 113 12.71 -1.58 -4.45
N GLY A 114 13.04 -2.17 -5.60
CA GLY A 114 13.04 -3.62 -5.76
C GLY A 114 13.36 -4.15 -7.15
N VAL A 115 13.18 -3.36 -8.21
CA VAL A 115 13.74 -3.66 -9.53
C VAL A 115 14.40 -2.39 -10.04
N GLU A 116 15.71 -2.30 -9.84
CA GLU A 116 16.53 -1.29 -10.49
C GLU A 116 16.45 -1.57 -12.00
N ALA A 117 15.54 -0.90 -12.70
CA ALA A 117 15.58 -0.88 -14.16
C ALA A 117 16.99 -0.44 -14.54
N GLU A 118 17.73 -1.26 -15.30
CA GLU A 118 19.11 -0.93 -15.63
C GLU A 118 19.15 0.45 -16.29
N ALA A 119 20.03 1.35 -15.82
CA ALA A 119 20.20 2.64 -16.48
C ALA A 119 20.55 2.42 -17.94
N GLU A 120 19.79 2.96 -18.89
CA GLU A 120 20.02 2.81 -20.33
C GLU A 120 20.37 4.14 -20.99
N VAL A 121 21.23 4.06 -22.02
CA VAL A 121 21.72 5.21 -22.79
C VAL A 121 21.84 4.79 -24.24
N TYR A 122 21.21 5.56 -25.13
CA TYR A 122 21.42 5.42 -26.57
C TYR A 122 21.33 6.76 -27.28
N TYR A 123 21.86 6.82 -28.50
CA TYR A 123 21.87 8.00 -29.33
C TYR A 123 21.17 7.71 -30.65
N ALA A 124 20.14 8.48 -30.97
CA ALA A 124 19.35 8.33 -32.18
C ALA A 124 18.93 9.71 -32.70
N GLU A 125 19.06 9.93 -34.02
CA GLU A 125 18.52 11.12 -34.70
C GLU A 125 18.95 12.47 -34.11
N GLY A 126 20.17 12.57 -33.57
CA GLY A 126 20.65 13.81 -32.94
C GLY A 126 20.29 13.97 -31.46
N ILE A 127 19.63 12.97 -30.89
CA ILE A 127 19.10 12.99 -29.52
C ILE A 127 19.80 11.91 -28.69
N LEU A 128 20.30 12.33 -27.53
CA LEU A 128 20.79 11.46 -26.48
C LEU A 128 19.63 11.10 -25.56
N HIS A 129 19.23 9.84 -25.56
CA HIS A 129 18.17 9.32 -24.69
C HIS A 129 18.77 8.77 -23.40
N LEU A 130 18.23 9.22 -22.28
CA LEU A 130 18.62 8.78 -20.94
C LEU A 130 17.43 8.13 -20.25
N VAL A 131 17.60 6.88 -19.83
CA VAL A 131 16.56 6.10 -19.13
C VAL A 131 17.03 5.81 -17.71
N ASN A 132 16.19 6.11 -16.73
CA ASN A 132 16.46 5.93 -15.29
C ASN A 132 17.73 6.67 -14.80
N LEU A 133 17.89 7.92 -15.22
CA LEU A 133 19.06 8.78 -14.93
C LEU A 133 18.66 10.18 -14.43
N ALA A 134 17.41 10.40 -14.02
CA ALA A 134 16.98 11.67 -13.44
C ALA A 134 17.81 12.05 -12.20
N GLY A 135 18.18 13.33 -12.12
CA GLY A 135 18.98 13.89 -11.03
C GLY A 135 20.48 13.52 -11.09
N TYR A 136 20.92 12.77 -12.11
CA TYR A 136 22.34 12.52 -12.32
C TYR A 136 23.02 13.68 -13.05
N SER A 137 24.27 13.95 -12.68
CA SER A 137 25.17 14.74 -13.50
C SER A 137 25.70 13.85 -14.63
N ILE A 138 25.33 14.22 -15.86
CA ILE A 138 25.70 13.52 -17.07
C ILE A 138 26.92 14.20 -17.67
N SER A 139 27.92 13.42 -18.04
CA SER A 139 29.09 13.90 -18.79
C SER A 139 29.40 12.98 -19.95
N VAL A 140 29.50 13.55 -21.16
CA VAL A 140 29.90 12.81 -22.37
C VAL A 140 31.33 13.21 -22.71
N SER A 141 32.19 12.23 -22.93
CA SER A 141 33.59 12.44 -23.30
C SER A 141 33.97 11.63 -24.53
N THR A 142 34.93 12.12 -25.31
CA THR A 142 35.56 11.34 -26.39
C THR A 142 36.37 10.19 -25.80
N MET A 143 36.78 9.22 -26.62
CA MET A 143 37.70 8.14 -26.20
C MET A 143 39.06 8.63 -25.68
N LYS A 144 39.45 9.88 -25.97
CA LYS A 144 40.67 10.51 -25.43
C LYS A 144 40.44 11.14 -24.04
N GLY A 145 39.22 11.08 -23.51
CA GLY A 145 38.84 11.69 -22.24
C GLY A 145 38.45 13.16 -22.33
N GLU A 146 38.36 13.74 -23.54
CA GLU A 146 37.94 15.14 -23.71
C GLU A 146 36.43 15.23 -23.50
N ARG A 147 36.02 15.98 -22.47
CA ARG A 147 34.60 16.18 -22.14
C ARG A 147 33.96 17.14 -23.14
N VAL A 148 32.90 16.67 -23.81
CA VAL A 148 32.18 17.41 -24.86
C VAL A 148 30.80 17.88 -24.42
N LEU A 149 30.21 17.26 -23.41
CA LEU A 149 28.89 17.63 -22.88
C LEU A 149 28.87 17.44 -21.37
N GLN A 150 28.22 18.36 -20.65
CA GLN A 150 27.89 18.20 -19.24
C GLN A 150 26.58 18.89 -18.91
N PHE A 151 25.67 18.17 -18.26
CA PHE A 151 24.39 18.72 -17.78
C PHE A 151 23.86 17.91 -16.60
N MET A 152 22.81 18.40 -15.97
CA MET A 152 22.03 17.67 -14.97
C MET A 152 20.78 17.14 -15.64
N ALA A 153 20.53 15.83 -15.56
CA ALA A 153 19.30 15.25 -16.08
C ALA A 153 18.14 15.66 -15.16
N ASP A 154 17.15 16.34 -15.71
CA ASP A 154 16.02 16.92 -14.98
C ASP A 154 14.84 15.95 -14.82
N ARG A 155 14.69 14.96 -15.73
CA ARG A 155 13.63 13.95 -15.72
C ARG A 155 14.11 12.61 -16.29
N ASP A 156 13.40 11.53 -15.95
CA ASP A 156 13.60 10.22 -16.56
C ASP A 156 12.99 10.21 -17.96
N ASP A 157 13.65 9.54 -18.90
CA ASP A 157 13.29 9.45 -20.33
C ASP A 157 13.39 10.78 -21.12
N ALA A 158 14.18 11.73 -20.62
CA ALA A 158 14.46 12.97 -21.32
C ALA A 158 15.43 12.74 -22.50
N GLY A 159 15.00 13.18 -23.69
CA GLY A 159 15.83 13.27 -24.88
C GLY A 159 16.59 14.61 -24.89
N TYR A 160 17.92 14.56 -24.88
CA TYR A 160 18.77 15.74 -24.95
C TYR A 160 19.30 15.91 -26.37
N ALA A 161 18.90 16.99 -27.03
CA ALA A 161 19.47 17.35 -28.32
C ALA A 161 20.99 17.57 -28.17
N ALA A 162 21.77 16.74 -28.85
CA ALA A 162 23.22 16.77 -28.78
C ALA A 162 23.78 16.54 -30.18
N ALA A 163 24.23 17.60 -30.84
CA ALA A 163 24.90 17.51 -32.14
C ALA A 163 26.34 17.03 -31.95
N LEU A 164 26.51 15.72 -31.75
CA LEU A 164 27.82 15.09 -31.61
C LEU A 164 28.28 14.54 -32.97
N PRO A 165 29.52 14.82 -33.41
CA PRO A 165 30.07 14.20 -34.62
C PRO A 165 30.08 12.67 -34.55
N ALA A 166 30.18 12.02 -35.72
CA ALA A 166 30.38 10.58 -35.78
C ALA A 166 31.67 10.18 -35.04
N GLY A 167 31.57 9.19 -34.16
CA GLY A 167 32.64 8.87 -33.23
C GLY A 167 32.21 7.97 -32.09
N ILE A 168 33.18 7.65 -31.24
CA ILE A 168 32.99 6.80 -30.07
C ILE A 168 33.05 7.66 -28.81
N TYR A 169 32.03 7.55 -27.98
CA TYR A 169 31.85 8.35 -26.78
C TYR A 169 31.66 7.49 -25.54
N VAL A 170 32.01 8.08 -24.40
CA VAL A 170 31.76 7.53 -23.07
C VAL A 170 30.84 8.50 -22.33
N LEU A 171 29.70 8.02 -21.87
CA LEU A 171 28.84 8.73 -20.94
C LEU A 171 29.14 8.27 -19.52
N ASN A 172 29.40 9.21 -18.62
CA ASN A 172 29.47 8.96 -17.18
C ASN A 172 28.30 9.68 -16.48
N ALA A 173 27.59 8.95 -15.63
CA ALA A 173 26.56 9.48 -14.77
C ALA A 173 27.04 9.46 -13.31
N ALA A 174 26.87 10.57 -12.60
CA ALA A 174 27.26 10.67 -11.19
C ALA A 174 26.19 11.37 -10.37
N ARG A 175 25.87 10.81 -9.21
CA ARG A 175 24.93 11.39 -8.25
C ARG A 175 25.51 11.31 -6.85
N TRP A 176 26.03 12.43 -6.35
CA TRP A 176 26.61 12.56 -5.01
C TRP A 176 27.68 11.49 -4.69
N LYS A 177 27.32 10.42 -3.95
CA LYS A 177 28.20 9.30 -3.56
C LYS A 177 28.04 8.05 -4.43
N GLU A 178 27.04 8.01 -5.31
CA GLU A 178 26.80 6.92 -6.23
C GLU A 178 27.41 7.26 -7.59
N LYS A 179 28.41 6.49 -7.99
CA LYS A 179 28.98 6.54 -9.34
C LYS A 179 28.40 5.36 -10.11
N ILE A 180 27.39 5.61 -10.94
CA ILE A 180 26.82 4.57 -11.78
C ILE A 180 27.41 4.69 -13.19
N VAL A 181 28.07 3.60 -13.57
CA VAL A 181 28.36 3.06 -14.92
C VAL A 181 28.73 4.05 -16.03
N ALA A 182 29.96 3.88 -16.53
CA ALA A 182 30.38 4.42 -17.81
C ALA A 182 29.75 3.59 -18.95
N LYS A 183 28.88 4.18 -19.77
CA LYS A 183 28.35 3.53 -20.98
C LYS A 183 29.05 4.05 -22.23
N LYS A 184 29.54 3.12 -23.05
CA LYS A 184 30.15 3.40 -24.34
C LYS A 184 29.09 3.31 -25.43
N PHE A 185 29.03 4.32 -26.28
CA PHE A 185 28.12 4.34 -27.43
C PHE A 185 28.83 4.85 -28.67
N VAL A 186 28.31 4.48 -29.84
CA VAL A 186 28.87 4.81 -31.14
C VAL A 186 27.85 5.65 -31.89
N ILE A 187 28.30 6.78 -32.41
CA ILE A 187 27.56 7.62 -33.33
C ILE A 187 28.11 7.33 -34.73
N ARG A 188 27.24 6.90 -35.64
CA ARG A 188 27.57 6.60 -37.03
C ARG A 188 27.25 7.78 -37.94
#